data_AF-A0A929IHM4-F1
#
_entry.id   AF-A0A929IHM4-F1
#
_cell.length_a   1.000
_cell.length_b   1.000
_cell.length_c   1.000
_cell.angle_alpha   90.00
_cell.angle_beta   90.00
_cell.angle_gamma   90.00
#
_symmetry.space_group_name_H-M   'P 1'
#
loop_
_entity.id
_entity.type
_entity.pdbx_description
1 polymer ?
#
loop_
_entity_poly.entity_id
_entity_poly.type
_entity_poly.pdbx_seq_one_letter_code
_entity_poly.pdbx_strand_id
1 'polypeptide(L)'
;PYIGAQAEIGRNVLVAWNGSREAARAVSDAMPILEAADSIEVFAVEPRGIGDIPGADIAQHLARHGLKTDAAKTAGLDIEVGDVLLNQVADGGADLIVMGAYGHSRMRELVLGGATRHILGHMTVPVLLSH
;
A
#
# COMPACT_ATOMS: atom_id res chain seq x y z
N PRO A 1 -23.27 2.51 -9.67
CA PRO A 1 -23.39 1.03 -9.60
C PRO A 1 -22.36 0.47 -8.62
N TYR A 2 -22.78 0.17 -7.39
CA TYR A 2 -21.95 -0.57 -6.43
C TYR A 2 -21.85 -2.00 -6.97
N ILE A 3 -20.78 -2.29 -7.72
CA ILE A 3 -20.42 -3.67 -8.07
C ILE A 3 -20.11 -4.36 -6.75
N GLY A 4 -20.74 -5.50 -6.52
CA GLY A 4 -20.92 -6.13 -5.22
C GLY A 4 -19.65 -6.12 -4.38
N ALA A 5 -19.80 -5.67 -3.13
CA ALA A 5 -18.81 -5.93 -2.10
C ALA A 5 -18.51 -7.44 -2.13
N GLN A 6 -17.30 -7.83 -2.55
CA GLN A 6 -16.80 -9.15 -2.18
C GLN A 6 -16.99 -9.27 -0.66
N ALA A 7 -17.61 -10.36 -0.21
CA ALA A 7 -18.10 -10.50 1.15
C ALA A 7 -17.00 -10.56 2.22
N GLU A 8 -15.73 -10.57 1.81
CA GLU A 8 -14.56 -10.65 2.68
C GLU A 8 -13.60 -9.51 2.33
N ILE A 9 -13.23 -8.73 3.36
CA ILE A 9 -12.23 -7.66 3.26
C ILE A 9 -10.95 -8.19 3.90
N GLY A 10 -9.80 -7.90 3.29
CA GLY A 10 -8.49 -8.26 3.82
C GLY A 10 -8.01 -9.65 3.42
N ARG A 11 -8.57 -10.25 2.35
CA ARG A 11 -8.07 -11.54 1.82
C ARG A 11 -6.95 -11.30 0.81
N ASN A 12 -7.05 -10.26 -0.01
CA ASN A 12 -6.02 -9.82 -0.93
C ASN A 12 -5.58 -8.40 -0.58
N VAL A 13 -4.47 -8.26 0.14
CA VAL A 13 -4.07 -6.98 0.72
C VAL A 13 -2.95 -6.33 -0.10
N LEU A 14 -3.14 -5.08 -0.51
CA LEU A 14 -2.08 -4.26 -1.08
C LEU A 14 -1.46 -3.38 0.01
N VAL A 15 -0.17 -3.57 0.28
CA VAL A 15 0.63 -2.77 1.20
C VAL A 15 1.38 -1.71 0.39
N ALA A 16 0.98 -0.45 0.50
CA ALA A 16 1.68 0.65 -0.14
C ALA A 16 2.95 0.99 0.65
N TRP A 17 4.11 0.79 0.04
CA TRP A 17 5.41 0.86 0.70
C TRP A 17 6.29 1.98 0.14
N ASN A 18 6.83 2.80 1.03
CA ASN A 18 7.81 3.84 0.71
C ASN A 18 9.00 3.86 1.68
N GLY A 19 9.16 2.81 2.49
CA GLY A 19 10.23 2.70 3.50
C GLY A 19 10.12 3.68 4.69
N SER A 20 9.03 4.45 4.79
CA SER A 20 8.82 5.38 5.91
C SER A 20 8.45 4.66 7.20
N ARG A 21 8.61 5.36 8.33
CA ARG A 21 8.19 4.86 9.65
C ARG A 21 6.68 4.62 9.67
N GLU A 22 5.93 5.47 9.02
CA GLU A 22 4.47 5.47 8.96
C GLU A 22 3.98 4.28 8.15
N ALA A 23 4.66 3.93 7.05
CA ALA A 23 4.39 2.70 6.30
C ALA A 23 4.71 1.45 7.13
N ALA A 24 5.85 1.42 7.83
CA ALA A 24 6.19 0.31 8.73
C ALA A 24 5.17 0.16 9.87
N ARG A 25 4.70 1.29 10.42
CA ARG A 25 3.65 1.30 11.45
C ARG A 25 2.32 0.79 10.90
N ALA A 26 1.91 1.21 9.71
CA ALA A 26 0.70 0.71 9.07
C ALA A 26 0.72 -0.81 8.89
N VAL A 27 1.85 -1.37 8.47
CA VAL A 27 2.05 -2.83 8.40
C VAL A 27 1.91 -3.47 9.78
N SER A 28 2.56 -2.91 10.80
CA SER A 28 2.47 -3.41 12.18
C SER A 28 1.04 -3.39 12.71
N ASP A 29 0.30 -2.30 12.49
CA ASP A 29 -1.08 -2.15 12.94
C ASP A 29 -2.04 -3.08 12.18
N ALA A 30 -1.70 -3.41 10.92
CA ALA A 30 -2.47 -4.31 10.07
C ALA A 30 -2.15 -5.80 10.29
N MET A 31 -1.15 -6.17 11.11
CA MET A 31 -0.73 -7.57 11.28
C MET A 31 -1.87 -8.57 11.53
N PRO A 32 -2.87 -8.29 12.39
CA PRO A 32 -3.99 -9.21 12.59
C PRO A 32 -4.80 -9.48 11.31
N ILE A 33 -4.89 -8.51 10.40
CA ILE A 33 -5.55 -8.66 9.09
C ILE A 33 -4.61 -9.41 8.13
N LEU A 34 -3.34 -9.03 8.10
CA LEU A 34 -2.33 -9.65 7.22
C LEU A 34 -2.14 -11.14 7.54
N GLU A 35 -2.22 -11.55 8.80
CA GLU A 35 -2.17 -12.96 9.23
C GLU A 35 -3.35 -13.79 8.72
N ALA A 36 -4.49 -13.15 8.45
CA ALA A 36 -5.69 -13.78 7.90
C ALA A 36 -5.80 -13.64 6.36
N ALA A 37 -4.85 -12.94 5.73
CA ALA A 37 -4.87 -12.70 4.28
C ALA A 37 -4.47 -13.96 3.50
N ASP A 38 -5.12 -14.19 2.36
CA ASP A 38 -4.74 -15.23 1.41
C ASP A 38 -3.53 -14.81 0.56
N SER A 39 -3.40 -13.50 0.30
CA SER A 39 -2.26 -12.91 -0.41
C SER A 39 -1.97 -11.48 0.06
N ILE A 40 -0.69 -11.11 0.05
CA ILE A 40 -0.22 -9.76 0.35
C ILE A 40 0.72 -9.32 -0.76
N GLU A 41 0.41 -8.19 -1.39
CA GLU A 41 1.31 -7.53 -2.32
C GLU A 41 1.94 -6.31 -1.66
N VAL A 42 3.26 -6.31 -1.52
CA VAL A 42 4.02 -5.13 -1.14
C VAL A 42 4.33 -4.34 -2.40
N PHE A 43 3.76 -3.14 -2.52
CA PHE A 43 3.87 -2.33 -3.71
C PHE A 43 4.55 -0.98 -3.44
N ALA A 44 5.67 -0.74 -4.12
CA ALA A 44 6.42 0.51 -4.03
C ALA A 44 6.35 1.32 -5.33
N VAL A 45 6.12 2.63 -5.20
CA VAL A 45 6.17 3.60 -6.31
C VAL A 45 7.43 4.44 -6.15
N GLU A 46 8.45 4.18 -6.97
CA GLU A 46 9.72 4.91 -6.90
C GLU A 46 9.75 6.13 -7.83
N PRO A 47 10.12 7.33 -7.37
CA PRO A 47 10.57 8.39 -8.26
C PRO A 47 11.91 7.95 -8.88
N ARG A 48 11.86 7.52 -10.16
CA ARG A 48 12.99 7.18 -11.05
C ARG A 48 14.36 6.98 -10.35
N GLY A 49 14.75 5.73 -10.10
CA GLY A 49 16.07 5.36 -9.59
C GLY A 49 16.45 3.90 -9.89
N ILE A 50 17.76 3.61 -9.92
CA ILE A 50 18.32 2.26 -10.07
C ILE A 50 18.81 1.81 -8.69
N GLY A 51 18.17 0.79 -8.13
CA GLY A 51 18.48 0.20 -6.82
C GLY A 51 17.72 -1.12 -6.60
N ASP A 52 17.92 -1.75 -5.44
CA ASP A 52 17.20 -2.96 -5.00
C ASP A 52 15.68 -2.79 -5.12
N ILE A 53 14.93 -3.89 -5.17
CA ILE A 53 13.45 -3.82 -5.19
C ILE A 53 13.00 -3.23 -3.84
N PRO A 54 12.51 -1.97 -3.77
CA PRO A 54 12.04 -1.44 -2.50
C PRO A 54 10.85 -2.26 -2.06
N GLY A 55 10.86 -2.64 -0.79
CA GLY A 55 9.84 -3.51 -0.24
C GLY A 55 10.19 -5.01 -0.31
N ALA A 56 11.30 -5.40 -0.94
CA ALA A 56 11.77 -6.80 -0.85
C ALA A 56 12.18 -7.19 0.59
N ASP A 57 12.72 -6.24 1.34
CA ASP A 57 13.06 -6.39 2.76
C ASP A 57 11.82 -6.60 3.64
N ILE A 58 10.77 -5.79 3.44
CA ILE A 58 9.51 -5.95 4.19
C ILE A 58 8.74 -7.19 3.71
N ALA A 59 8.73 -7.49 2.41
CA ALA A 59 8.12 -8.72 1.91
C ALA A 59 8.80 -9.96 2.48
N GLN A 60 10.14 -9.97 2.55
CA GLN A 60 10.90 -11.03 3.21
C GLN A 60 10.61 -11.07 4.71
N HIS A 61 10.47 -9.93 5.38
CA HIS A 61 10.09 -9.88 6.79
C HIS A 61 8.72 -10.53 7.01
N LEU A 62 7.70 -10.18 6.21
CA LEU A 62 6.37 -10.78 6.29
C LEU A 62 6.38 -12.28 5.93
N ALA A 63 7.20 -12.69 4.95
CA ALA A 63 7.37 -14.10 4.62
C ALA A 63 7.97 -14.90 5.78
N ARG A 64 8.87 -14.30 6.60
CA ARG A 64 9.39 -14.93 7.83
C ARG A 64 8.30 -15.11 8.90
N HIS A 65 7.23 -14.32 8.85
CA HIS A 65 6.03 -14.51 9.67
C HIS A 65 5.07 -15.58 9.09
N GLY A 66 5.44 -16.27 8.01
CA GLY A 66 4.62 -17.30 7.37
C GLY A 66 3.55 -16.76 6.43
N LEU A 67 3.59 -15.47 6.11
CA LEU A 67 2.60 -14.82 5.25
C LEU A 67 2.94 -15.01 3.77
N LYS A 68 1.91 -15.17 2.94
CA LYS A 68 2.06 -15.27 1.47
C LYS A 68 2.24 -13.88 0.89
N THR A 69 3.50 -13.49 0.67
CA THR A 69 3.86 -12.14 0.26
C THR A 69 4.64 -12.12 -1.04
N ASP A 70 4.26 -11.21 -1.93
CA ASP A 70 5.02 -10.86 -3.12
C ASP A 70 5.42 -9.38 -3.07
N ALA A 71 6.56 -9.04 -3.66
CA ALA A 71 7.02 -7.66 -3.78
C ALA A 71 6.97 -7.23 -5.24
N ALA A 72 6.26 -6.14 -5.50
CA ALA A 72 6.19 -5.51 -6.80
C ALA A 72 6.60 -4.04 -6.71
N LYS A 73 7.17 -3.54 -7.80
CA LYS A 73 7.49 -2.11 -7.93
C LYS A 73 7.13 -1.62 -9.31
N THR A 74 6.79 -0.34 -9.37
CA THR A 74 6.71 0.36 -10.65
C THR A 74 7.50 1.66 -10.59
N ALA A 75 8.08 2.02 -11.73
CA ALA A 75 8.70 3.32 -11.87
C ALA A 75 7.62 4.40 -11.83
N GLY A 76 7.92 5.52 -11.20
CA GLY A 76 7.13 6.74 -11.28
C GLY A 76 7.01 7.14 -12.75
N LEU A 77 5.89 6.76 -13.36
CA LEU A 77 5.39 7.32 -14.59
C LEU A 77 5.00 8.78 -14.31
N ASP A 78 4.73 9.60 -15.33
CA ASP A 78 4.21 10.97 -15.16
C ASP A 78 2.74 10.97 -14.65
N ILE A 79 2.40 10.01 -13.79
CA ILE A 79 1.09 9.68 -13.22
C ILE A 79 1.18 9.88 -11.71
N GLU A 80 0.12 10.41 -11.10
CA GLU A 80 0.02 10.58 -9.65
C GLU A 80 0.13 9.24 -8.92
N VAL A 81 0.89 9.19 -7.81
CA VAL A 81 1.12 7.97 -7.03
C VAL A 81 -0.18 7.29 -6.61
N GLY A 82 -1.21 8.09 -6.28
CA GLY A 82 -2.52 7.56 -5.91
C GLY A 82 -3.21 6.82 -7.06
N ASP A 83 -3.12 7.31 -8.30
CA ASP A 83 -3.67 6.61 -9.46
C ASP A 83 -2.92 5.31 -9.75
N VAL A 84 -1.59 5.32 -9.58
CA VAL A 84 -0.78 4.10 -9.73
C VAL A 84 -1.20 3.02 -8.73
N LEU A 85 -1.43 3.41 -7.47
CA LEU A 85 -1.91 2.48 -6.44
C LEU A 85 -3.32 1.96 -6.74
N LEU A 86 -4.24 2.81 -7.21
CA LEU A 86 -5.60 2.39 -7.55
C LEU A 86 -5.63 1.47 -8.77
N ASN A 87 -4.78 1.72 -9.77
CA ASN A 87 -4.59 0.82 -10.90
C ASN A 87 -4.06 -0.54 -10.42
N GLN A 88 -3.06 -0.55 -9.54
CA GLN A 88 -2.52 -1.79 -8.99
C GLN A 88 -3.57 -2.57 -8.19
N VAL A 89 -4.42 -1.89 -7.41
CA VAL A 89 -5.55 -2.53 -6.72
C VAL A 89 -6.50 -3.20 -7.72
N ALA A 90 -6.82 -2.52 -8.82
CA ALA A 90 -7.69 -3.06 -9.85
C ALA A 90 -7.07 -4.25 -10.60
N ASP A 91 -5.78 -4.15 -10.96
CA ASP A 91 -5.05 -5.16 -11.71
C ASP A 91 -4.76 -6.41 -10.85
N GLY A 92 -4.38 -6.20 -9.59
CA GLY A 92 -4.07 -7.26 -8.62
C GLY A 92 -5.29 -7.84 -7.91
N GLY A 93 -6.47 -7.22 -8.04
CA GLY A 93 -7.69 -7.65 -7.37
C GLY A 93 -7.60 -7.55 -5.84
N ALA A 94 -6.89 -6.55 -5.33
CA ALA A 94 -6.80 -6.28 -3.90
C ALA A 94 -8.16 -5.80 -3.36
N ASP A 95 -8.49 -6.22 -2.15
CA ASP A 95 -9.75 -5.88 -1.46
C ASP A 95 -9.52 -4.95 -0.25
N LEU A 96 -8.26 -4.62 0.05
CA LEU A 96 -7.84 -3.72 1.11
C LEU A 96 -6.51 -3.05 0.75
N ILE A 97 -6.40 -1.75 1.00
CA ILE A 97 -5.13 -1.04 0.98
C ILE A 97 -4.65 -0.81 2.42
N VAL A 98 -3.39 -1.13 2.70
CA VAL A 98 -2.69 -0.76 3.93
C VAL A 98 -1.63 0.28 3.56
N MET A 99 -1.68 1.48 4.14
CA MET A 99 -0.70 2.52 3.83
C MET A 99 -0.37 3.43 5.02
N GLY A 100 0.87 3.91 5.06
CA GLY A 100 1.27 5.00 5.95
C GLY A 100 0.80 6.36 5.43
N ALA A 101 0.41 7.24 6.33
CA ALA A 101 0.07 8.63 6.03
C ALA A 101 1.12 9.60 6.58
N TYR A 102 1.23 10.81 6.03
CA TYR A 102 1.90 11.97 6.66
C TYR A 102 3.36 11.77 7.17
N GLY A 103 4.14 10.90 6.52
CA GLY A 103 5.53 10.59 6.92
C GLY A 103 6.63 11.46 6.31
N HIS A 104 6.28 12.35 5.37
CA HIS A 104 7.27 13.21 4.72
C HIS A 104 7.54 14.46 5.57
N SER A 105 8.67 14.43 6.28
CA SER A 105 9.32 15.51 7.04
C SER A 105 8.69 16.90 6.91
N ARG A 106 7.85 17.27 7.88
CA ARG A 106 7.72 18.57 8.61
C ARG A 106 7.97 19.92 7.90
N MET A 107 8.05 20.02 6.58
CA MET A 107 8.18 21.30 5.87
C MET A 107 7.45 21.29 4.52
N ARG A 108 6.22 20.77 4.50
CA ARG A 108 5.14 21.20 3.57
C ARG A 108 3.74 20.60 3.88
N GLU A 109 3.48 20.22 5.13
CA GLU A 109 2.19 19.66 5.55
C GLU A 109 1.20 20.73 6.03
N LEU A 110 0.69 21.53 5.10
CA LEU A 110 -0.65 22.14 5.26
C LEU A 110 -1.68 21.47 4.34
N VAL A 111 -1.27 20.44 3.61
CA VAL A 111 -2.04 19.73 2.60
C VAL A 111 -1.77 18.25 2.85
N LEU A 112 -2.82 17.49 3.18
CA LEU A 112 -2.85 16.03 3.07
C LEU A 112 -1.93 15.58 1.92
N GLY A 113 -0.85 14.84 2.18
CA GLY A 113 0.13 14.47 1.16
C GLY A 113 -0.57 13.96 -0.10
N GLY A 114 -0.15 14.43 -1.28
CA GLY A 114 -0.91 14.28 -2.54
C GLY A 114 -1.49 12.88 -2.76
N ALA A 115 -0.67 11.85 -2.51
CA ALA A 115 -1.08 10.44 -2.58
C ALA A 115 -2.19 10.07 -1.57
N THR A 116 -2.07 10.44 -0.29
CA THR A 116 -3.08 10.15 0.74
C THR A 116 -4.41 10.85 0.44
N ARG A 117 -4.37 12.14 0.06
CA ARG A 117 -5.59 12.87 -0.34
C ARG A 117 -6.25 12.22 -1.54
N HIS A 118 -5.44 11.83 -2.53
CA HIS A 118 -5.91 11.21 -3.75
C HIS A 118 -6.58 9.86 -3.47
N ILE A 119 -5.93 8.99 -2.69
CA ILE A 119 -6.49 7.70 -2.29
C ILE A 119 -7.80 7.90 -1.53
N LEU A 120 -7.84 8.75 -0.51
CA LEU A 120 -9.07 9.00 0.24
C LEU A 120 -10.20 9.57 -0.61
N GLY A 121 -9.88 10.33 -1.67
CA GLY A 121 -10.86 10.88 -2.60
C GLY A 121 -11.37 9.90 -3.66
N HIS A 122 -10.59 8.86 -3.98
CA HIS A 122 -10.84 7.99 -5.14
C HIS A 122 -10.80 6.49 -4.82
N MET A 123 -10.65 6.10 -3.55
CA MET A 123 -10.53 4.70 -3.14
C MET A 123 -11.74 3.88 -3.61
N THR A 124 -11.44 2.76 -4.25
CA THR A 124 -12.42 1.78 -4.72
C THR A 124 -12.59 0.62 -3.75
N VAL A 125 -11.67 0.49 -2.80
CA VAL A 125 -11.64 -0.52 -1.72
C VAL A 125 -11.38 0.17 -0.38
N PRO A 126 -11.71 -0.47 0.75
CA PRO A 126 -11.33 0.03 2.07
C PRO A 126 -9.83 0.32 2.19
N VAL A 127 -9.49 1.33 2.99
CA VAL A 127 -8.11 1.75 3.24
C VAL A 127 -7.85 1.78 4.74
N LEU A 128 -6.87 1.00 5.19
CA LEU A 128 -6.27 1.10 6.52
C LEU A 128 -5.10 2.07 6.47
N LEU A 129 -5.22 3.15 7.24
CA LEU A 129 -4.22 4.22 7.34
C LEU A 129 -3.63 4.26 8.75
N SER A 130 -2.31 4.40 8.85
CA SER A 130 -1.62 4.67 10.12
C SER A 130 -0.67 5.87 10.01
N HIS A 131 -0.43 6.55 11.15
CA HIS A 131 0.47 7.71 11.31
C HIS A 131 1.14 7.67 12.69
#